data_AF-A0A1E4DMS5-F1
#
_entry.id   AF-A0A1E4DMS5-F1
#
_cell.length_a   1.000
_cell.length_b   1.000
_cell.length_c   1.000
_cell.angle_alpha   90.00
_cell.angle_beta   90.00
_cell.angle_gamma   90.00
#
_symmetry.space_group_name_H-M   'P 1'
#
loop_
_entity.id
_entity.type
_entity.pdbx_description
1 polymer ?
#
loop_
_entity_poly.entity_id
_entity_poly.type
_entity_poly.pdbx_seq_one_letter_code
_entity_poly.pdbx_strand_id
1 'polypeptide(L)'
;MNLEVESRNIEMPPRWKTEIEERMAALQRGHDDIVHGRVTLTKNRHHKKLDNVAEALVLVTVPSRQTITSRKEDKTFEEAIRSAFDAVAIELRKFREKRADKVIRVEPLPQLRGVVSKIFPDLGYGFILMDGGGEVYFHKNAVKGMAFTDMEDGVEVLFESEPGEKGLHATIVQPPHLLKL
;
A
#
# COMPACT_ATOMS: atom_id res chain seq x y z
N MET A 1 9.21 10.75 -6.86
CA MET A 1 9.97 9.94 -5.88
C MET A 1 11.33 10.57 -5.69
N ASN A 2 11.81 10.63 -4.45
CA ASN A 2 13.17 11.10 -4.16
C ASN A 2 14.13 9.90 -4.13
N LEU A 3 15.18 9.94 -4.93
CA LEU A 3 16.24 8.92 -4.99
C LEU A 3 17.55 9.47 -4.41
N GLU A 4 18.14 8.74 -3.47
CA GLU A 4 19.46 9.01 -2.91
C GLU A 4 20.43 7.89 -3.29
N VAL A 5 21.61 8.24 -3.80
CA VAL A 5 22.65 7.28 -4.19
C VAL A 5 23.94 7.60 -3.44
N GLU A 6 24.44 6.64 -2.67
CA GLU A 6 25.63 6.77 -1.82
C GLU A 6 26.68 5.70 -2.18
N SER A 7 27.96 6.04 -2.01
CA SER A 7 29.08 5.08 -2.06
C SER A 7 29.88 5.09 -0.75
N ARG A 8 30.37 3.93 -0.34
CA ARG A 8 31.23 3.75 0.83
C ARG A 8 32.48 2.96 0.44
N ASN A 9 33.65 3.52 0.77
CA ASN A 9 34.96 2.93 0.46
C ASN A 9 35.22 2.70 -1.05
N ILE A 10 34.50 3.43 -1.90
CA ILE A 10 34.63 3.39 -3.35
C ILE A 10 34.15 4.70 -3.99
N GLU A 11 34.74 5.07 -5.11
CA GLU A 11 34.22 6.13 -5.98
C GLU A 11 32.98 5.63 -6.73
N MET A 12 31.99 6.49 -6.94
CA MET A 12 30.78 6.18 -7.70
C MET A 12 31.00 6.54 -9.17
N PRO A 13 31.30 5.59 -10.07
CA PRO A 13 31.48 5.85 -11.48
C PRO A 13 30.12 6.20 -12.12
N PRO A 14 30.09 7.08 -13.13
CA PRO A 14 28.85 7.49 -13.79
C PRO A 14 27.98 6.33 -14.27
N ARG A 15 28.61 5.27 -14.79
CA ARG A 15 27.91 4.06 -15.27
C ARG A 15 27.03 3.39 -14.20
N TRP A 16 27.47 3.33 -12.94
CA TRP A 16 26.69 2.69 -11.87
C TRP A 16 25.55 3.60 -11.43
N LYS A 17 25.77 4.90 -11.43
CA LYS A 17 24.72 5.89 -11.16
C LYS A 17 23.61 5.78 -12.21
N THR A 18 23.96 5.78 -13.50
CA THR A 18 23.00 5.61 -14.60
C THR A 18 22.25 4.29 -14.49
N GLU A 19 22.95 3.17 -14.22
CA GLU A 19 22.29 1.88 -14.04
C GLU A 19 21.30 1.87 -12.87
N ILE A 20 21.67 2.47 -11.72
CA ILE A 20 20.80 2.59 -10.55
C ILE A 20 19.56 3.43 -10.88
N GLU A 21 19.74 4.56 -11.57
CA GLU A 21 18.65 5.44 -11.98
C GLU A 21 17.67 4.74 -12.94
N GLU A 22 18.18 4.04 -13.95
CA GLU A 22 17.36 3.28 -14.91
C GLU A 22 16.57 2.16 -14.24
N ARG A 23 17.21 1.39 -13.35
CA ARG A 23 16.55 0.31 -12.61
C ARG A 23 15.51 0.83 -11.62
N MET A 24 15.78 1.96 -10.96
CA MET A 24 14.82 2.60 -10.06
C MET A 24 13.63 3.16 -10.84
N ALA A 25 13.85 3.76 -12.02
CA ALA A 25 12.78 4.19 -12.89
C ALA A 25 11.93 3.00 -13.38
N ALA A 26 12.55 1.85 -13.68
CA ALA A 26 11.82 0.63 -14.02
C ALA A 26 10.96 0.11 -12.85
N LEU A 27 11.50 0.14 -11.64
CA LEU A 27 10.77 -0.18 -10.41
C LEU A 27 9.55 0.74 -10.23
N GLN A 28 9.72 2.05 -10.38
CA GLN A 28 8.63 3.02 -10.28
C GLN A 28 7.54 2.83 -11.33
N ARG A 29 7.88 2.57 -12.60
CA ARG A 29 6.87 2.32 -13.65
C ARG A 29 5.97 1.13 -13.32
N GLY A 30 6.53 0.14 -12.61
CA GLY A 30 5.77 -0.99 -12.11
C GLY A 30 5.01 -0.69 -10.82
N HIS A 31 5.34 0.38 -10.09
CA HIS A 31 4.92 0.66 -8.72
C HIS A 31 4.80 2.17 -8.46
N ASP A 32 3.63 2.75 -8.76
CA ASP A 32 3.37 4.19 -8.59
C ASP A 32 3.34 4.64 -7.12
N ASP A 33 3.36 3.72 -6.18
CA ASP A 33 3.29 3.98 -4.74
C ASP A 33 4.67 4.22 -4.09
N ILE A 34 5.78 4.09 -4.82
CA ILE A 34 7.11 4.33 -4.23
C ILE A 34 7.33 5.82 -3.92
N VAL A 35 7.59 6.14 -2.65
CA VAL A 35 7.78 7.51 -2.14
C VAL A 35 9.25 7.91 -2.13
N HIS A 36 10.12 7.01 -1.65
CA HIS A 36 11.54 7.26 -1.47
C HIS A 36 12.36 6.01 -1.82
N GLY A 37 13.52 6.23 -2.44
CA GLY A 37 14.50 5.19 -2.71
C GLY A 37 15.89 5.64 -2.24
N ARG A 38 16.63 4.75 -1.59
CA ARG A 38 18.04 4.94 -1.25
C ARG A 38 18.85 3.75 -1.70
N VAL A 39 19.98 4.00 -2.35
CA VAL A 39 20.91 2.97 -2.80
C VAL A 39 22.30 3.26 -2.27
N THR A 40 22.91 2.30 -1.57
CA THR A 40 24.27 2.42 -1.03
C THR A 40 25.13 1.31 -1.60
N LEU A 41 26.26 1.67 -2.22
CA LEU A 41 27.28 0.72 -2.67
C LEU A 41 28.47 0.71 -1.71
N THR A 42 28.88 -0.45 -1.21
CA THR A 42 30.01 -0.58 -0.29
C THR A 42 31.03 -1.57 -0.81
N LYS A 43 32.32 -1.19 -0.83
CA LYS A 43 33.42 -2.15 -1.07
C LYS A 43 33.89 -2.76 0.24
N ASN A 44 33.58 -4.04 0.46
CA ASN A 44 33.98 -4.76 1.67
C ASN A 44 35.39 -5.34 1.50
N ARG A 45 36.37 -4.81 2.24
CA ARG A 45 37.80 -5.21 2.16
C ARG A 45 38.13 -6.49 2.95
N HIS A 46 37.21 -7.01 3.77
CA HIS A 46 37.58 -7.86 4.92
C HIS A 46 36.95 -9.26 4.99
N HIS A 47 36.25 -9.73 3.94
CA HIS A 47 35.74 -11.10 3.94
C HIS A 47 36.83 -12.12 3.56
N LYS A 48 36.97 -13.18 4.37
CA LYS A 48 37.96 -14.27 4.23
C LYS A 48 37.77 -15.15 2.97
N LYS A 49 36.81 -14.86 2.09
CA LYS A 49 36.66 -15.50 0.78
C LYS A 49 36.81 -14.41 -0.29
N LEU A 50 37.89 -14.50 -1.06
CA LEU A 50 38.35 -13.52 -2.05
C LEU A 50 37.37 -13.16 -3.19
N ASP A 51 36.17 -13.74 -3.24
CA ASP A 51 35.31 -13.63 -4.42
C ASP A 51 34.28 -12.51 -4.36
N ASN A 52 33.68 -12.17 -3.20
CA ASN A 52 32.57 -11.20 -3.12
C ASN A 52 32.98 -9.92 -2.38
N VAL A 53 33.35 -8.89 -3.14
CA VAL A 53 33.89 -7.62 -2.60
C VAL A 53 32.92 -6.45 -2.73
N ALA A 54 31.81 -6.63 -3.44
CA ALA A 54 30.86 -5.59 -3.78
C ALA A 54 29.53 -5.82 -3.07
N GLU A 55 29.16 -4.90 -2.17
CA GLU A 55 27.87 -4.89 -1.50
C GLU A 55 26.98 -3.78 -2.10
N ALA A 56 25.73 -4.13 -2.42
CA ALA A 56 24.68 -3.19 -2.78
C ALA A 56 23.53 -3.30 -1.78
N LEU A 57 23.13 -2.16 -1.21
CA LEU A 57 21.97 -2.01 -0.35
C LEU A 57 20.95 -1.14 -1.06
N VAL A 58 19.75 -1.68 -1.30
CA VAL A 58 18.63 -0.94 -1.88
C VAL A 58 17.53 -0.87 -0.84
N LEU A 59 17.09 0.35 -0.56
CA LEU A 59 16.02 0.67 0.37
C LEU A 59 14.93 1.42 -0.40
N VAL A 60 13.68 0.99 -0.24
CA VAL A 60 12.52 1.59 -0.88
C VAL A 60 11.40 1.76 0.14
N THR A 61 10.80 2.95 0.20
CA THR A 61 9.67 3.26 1.08
C THR A 61 8.39 3.45 0.30
N VAL A 62 7.32 2.78 0.74
CA VAL A 62 5.95 2.85 0.18
C VAL A 62 4.99 3.59 1.14
N PRO A 63 3.79 4.05 0.72
CA PRO A 63 2.98 5.09 1.39
C PRO A 63 2.32 4.66 2.71
N SER A 64 2.64 3.47 3.22
CA SER A 64 2.25 3.01 4.56
C SER A 64 3.42 3.02 5.55
N ARG A 65 4.48 3.80 5.29
CA ARG A 65 5.75 3.81 6.06
C ARG A 65 6.45 2.45 6.14
N GLN A 66 6.12 1.52 5.24
CA GLN A 66 6.82 0.26 5.16
C GLN A 66 8.06 0.45 4.30
N THR A 67 9.21 0.08 4.86
CA THR A 67 10.50 0.17 4.20
C THR A 67 10.93 -1.23 3.80
N ILE A 68 11.08 -1.44 2.50
CA ILE A 68 11.64 -2.65 1.90
C ILE A 68 13.14 -2.44 1.78
N THR A 69 13.93 -3.37 2.28
CA THR A 69 15.40 -3.26 2.28
C THR A 69 16.00 -4.57 1.78
N SER A 70 16.85 -4.49 0.76
CA SER A 70 17.60 -5.63 0.25
C SER A 70 19.08 -5.33 0.22
N ARG A 71 19.87 -6.20 0.86
CA ARG A 71 21.33 -6.20 0.81
C ARG A 71 21.79 -7.39 -0.02
N LYS A 72 22.70 -7.17 -0.96
CA LYS A 72 23.34 -8.23 -1.76
C LYS A 72 24.84 -8.02 -1.85
N GLU A 73 25.57 -9.12 -1.81
CA GLU A 73 27.03 -9.17 -1.92
C GLU A 73 27.40 -10.09 -3.07
N ASP A 74 28.13 -9.56 -4.05
CA ASP A 74 28.52 -10.28 -5.25
C ASP A 74 29.99 -9.97 -5.63
N LYS A 75 30.46 -10.64 -6.68
CA LYS A 75 31.83 -10.47 -7.22
C LYS A 75 32.03 -9.08 -7.80
N THR A 76 30.98 -8.56 -8.43
CA THR A 76 30.96 -7.24 -9.07
C THR A 76 29.82 -6.38 -8.54
N PHE A 77 29.96 -5.05 -8.63
CA PHE A 77 28.90 -4.13 -8.20
C PHE A 77 27.69 -4.24 -9.11
N GLU A 78 27.90 -4.50 -10.39
CA GLU A 78 26.85 -4.70 -11.39
C GLU A 78 25.95 -5.90 -11.01
N GLU A 79 26.56 -7.03 -10.61
CA GLU A 79 25.82 -8.19 -10.11
C GLU A 79 25.08 -7.87 -8.81
N ALA A 80 25.76 -7.22 -7.85
CA ALA A 80 25.15 -6.85 -6.57
C ALA A 80 23.95 -5.91 -6.75
N ILE A 81 24.07 -4.90 -7.61
CA ILE A 81 23.00 -3.97 -7.98
C ILE A 81 21.85 -4.77 -8.59
N ARG A 82 22.09 -5.58 -9.62
CA ARG A 82 21.04 -6.38 -10.26
C ARG A 82 20.31 -7.26 -9.25
N SER A 83 21.05 -8.05 -8.48
CA SER A 83 20.51 -8.96 -7.47
C SER A 83 19.67 -8.24 -6.41
N ALA A 84 20.10 -7.04 -5.98
CA ALA A 84 19.40 -6.27 -4.96
C ALA A 84 18.08 -5.70 -5.51
N PHE A 85 18.10 -5.14 -6.71
CA PHE A 85 16.92 -4.62 -7.39
C PHE A 85 15.91 -5.74 -7.71
N ASP A 86 16.37 -6.90 -8.18
CA ASP A 86 15.51 -8.06 -8.44
C ASP A 86 14.80 -8.54 -7.17
N ALA A 87 15.52 -8.59 -6.05
CA ALA A 87 14.95 -8.94 -4.75
C ALA A 87 13.89 -7.93 -4.29
N VAL A 88 14.17 -6.63 -4.42
CA VAL A 88 13.21 -5.56 -4.11
C VAL A 88 11.96 -5.66 -5.00
N ALA A 89 12.12 -5.94 -6.29
CA ALA A 89 11.00 -6.11 -7.22
C ALA A 89 10.12 -7.33 -6.84
N ILE A 90 10.73 -8.45 -6.44
CA ILE A 90 10.00 -9.63 -5.94
C ILE A 90 9.24 -9.29 -4.66
N GLU A 91 9.86 -8.59 -3.71
CA GLU A 91 9.22 -8.20 -2.45
C GLU A 91 8.07 -7.21 -2.67
N LEU A 92 8.25 -6.23 -3.55
CA LEU A 92 7.19 -5.31 -3.93
C LEU A 92 6.04 -6.00 -4.65
N ARG A 93 6.31 -6.99 -5.51
CA ARG A 93 5.27 -7.83 -6.13
C ARG A 93 4.51 -8.62 -5.06
N LYS A 94 5.20 -9.32 -4.16
CA LYS A 94 4.59 -10.05 -3.04
C LYS A 94 3.79 -9.13 -2.12
N PHE A 95 4.28 -7.90 -1.91
CA PHE A 95 3.58 -6.90 -1.13
C PHE A 95 2.28 -6.47 -1.80
N ARG A 96 2.27 -6.31 -3.13
CA ARG A 96 1.05 -6.10 -3.90
C ARG A 96 0.15 -7.31 -3.94
N GLU A 97 0.67 -8.53 -4.06
CA GLU A 97 -0.14 -9.75 -4.00
C GLU A 97 -0.81 -9.87 -2.63
N LYS A 98 -0.09 -9.62 -1.52
CA LYS A 98 -0.68 -9.56 -0.18
C LYS A 98 -1.64 -8.39 0.00
N ARG A 99 -1.38 -7.23 -0.61
CA ARG A 99 -2.32 -6.10 -0.63
C ARG A 99 -3.48 -6.30 -1.59
N ALA A 100 -3.39 -7.15 -2.60
CA ALA A 100 -4.46 -7.52 -3.52
C ALA A 100 -5.30 -8.66 -2.93
N ASP A 101 -4.70 -9.54 -2.13
CA ASP A 101 -5.40 -10.45 -1.21
C ASP A 101 -6.02 -9.69 -0.03
N LYS A 102 -5.41 -8.56 0.37
CA LYS A 102 -5.94 -7.63 1.38
C LYS A 102 -6.66 -6.41 0.79
N VAL A 103 -6.88 -6.40 -0.53
CA VAL A 103 -8.12 -5.92 -1.12
C VAL A 103 -8.98 -7.15 -1.09
N ILE A 104 -9.38 -7.47 0.14
CA ILE A 104 -10.55 -8.24 0.50
C ILE A 104 -11.27 -8.77 -0.76
N ARG A 105 -10.84 -9.93 -1.28
CA ARG A 105 -11.79 -10.87 -1.87
C ARG A 105 -12.60 -11.43 -0.71
N VAL A 106 -13.39 -10.58 -0.08
CA VAL A 106 -14.65 -11.05 0.47
C VAL A 106 -15.45 -11.27 -0.80
N GLU A 107 -15.74 -12.54 -1.09
CA GLU A 107 -16.94 -12.86 -1.87
C GLU A 107 -18.00 -11.86 -1.44
N PRO A 108 -18.60 -11.04 -2.33
CA PRO A 108 -19.47 -9.96 -1.88
C PRO A 108 -20.48 -10.54 -0.91
N LEU A 109 -20.29 -10.28 0.39
CA LEU A 109 -21.31 -10.57 1.37
C LEU A 109 -22.53 -9.83 0.85
N PRO A 110 -23.72 -10.46 0.85
CA PRO A 110 -24.90 -9.88 0.23
C PRO A 110 -25.03 -8.46 0.76
N GLN A 111 -24.78 -7.47 -0.11
CA GLN A 111 -24.72 -6.08 0.29
C GLN A 111 -26.10 -5.73 0.82
N LEU A 112 -26.21 -5.56 2.14
CA LEU A 112 -27.46 -5.20 2.75
C LEU A 112 -27.83 -3.82 2.23
N ARG A 113 -29.10 -3.66 1.88
CA ARG A 113 -29.68 -2.40 1.43
C ARG A 113 -30.39 -1.75 2.59
N GLY A 114 -30.29 -0.43 2.63
CA GLY A 114 -30.95 0.37 3.62
C GLY A 114 -30.88 1.84 3.31
N VAL A 115 -31.50 2.62 4.17
CA VAL A 115 -31.58 4.08 4.05
C VAL A 115 -30.99 4.69 5.30
N VAL A 116 -30.16 5.74 5.16
CA VAL A 116 -29.69 6.52 6.30
C VAL A 116 -30.90 7.14 7.00
N SER A 117 -31.18 6.70 8.22
CA SER A 117 -32.36 7.15 8.98
C SER A 117 -32.07 8.36 9.86
N LYS A 118 -30.84 8.46 10.36
CA LYS A 118 -30.35 9.53 11.22
C LYS A 118 -28.86 9.74 10.98
N ILE A 119 -28.44 10.99 10.83
CA ILE A 119 -27.03 11.37 10.84
C ILE A 119 -26.75 12.41 11.93
N PHE A 120 -25.59 12.29 12.58
CA PHE A 120 -25.08 13.24 13.55
C PHE A 120 -23.72 13.76 13.06
N PRO A 121 -23.70 14.74 12.14
CA PRO A 121 -22.47 15.19 11.48
C PRO A 121 -21.39 15.63 12.47
N ASP A 122 -21.79 16.40 13.49
CA ASP A 122 -20.91 16.92 14.54
C ASP A 122 -20.26 15.82 15.38
N LEU A 123 -20.96 14.69 15.54
CA LEU A 123 -20.49 13.55 16.33
C LEU A 123 -19.82 12.47 15.46
N GLY A 124 -19.92 12.57 14.12
CA GLY A 124 -19.25 11.69 13.19
C GLY A 124 -19.84 10.29 13.07
N TYR A 125 -21.14 10.11 13.34
CA TYR A 125 -21.82 8.83 13.20
C TYR A 125 -23.26 8.97 12.69
N GLY A 126 -23.86 7.85 12.31
CA GLY A 126 -25.27 7.79 11.91
C GLY A 126 -25.86 6.39 12.09
N PHE A 127 -27.10 6.24 11.63
CA PHE A 127 -27.84 4.99 11.62
C PHE A 127 -28.43 4.71 10.24
N ILE A 128 -28.42 3.43 9.87
CA ILE A 128 -29.04 2.91 8.66
C ILE A 128 -30.25 2.07 9.06
N LEU A 129 -31.39 2.31 8.44
CA LEU A 129 -32.56 1.44 8.52
C LEU A 129 -32.44 0.37 7.44
N MET A 130 -32.39 -0.90 7.83
CA MET A 130 -32.26 -2.02 6.90
C MET A 130 -33.57 -2.36 6.20
N ASP A 131 -33.48 -2.85 4.97
CA ASP A 131 -34.60 -3.49 4.29
C ASP A 131 -35.02 -4.77 5.05
N GLY A 132 -36.22 -4.77 5.63
CA GLY A 132 -36.71 -5.82 6.54
C GLY A 132 -36.77 -5.40 8.02
N GLY A 133 -36.31 -4.19 8.35
CA GLY A 133 -36.38 -3.59 9.68
C GLY A 133 -35.12 -3.79 10.51
N GLY A 134 -34.97 -2.94 11.54
CA GLY A 134 -33.77 -2.87 12.39
C GLY A 134 -32.84 -1.73 12.00
N GLU A 135 -32.24 -1.11 13.02
CA GLU A 135 -31.25 -0.03 12.85
C GLU A 135 -29.82 -0.58 12.98
N VAL A 136 -28.93 -0.09 12.12
CA VAL A 136 -27.50 -0.40 12.13
C VAL A 136 -26.72 0.88 12.36
N TYR A 137 -25.87 0.89 13.39
CA TYR A 137 -25.00 2.01 13.68
C TYR A 137 -23.82 2.08 12.69
N PHE A 138 -23.42 3.27 12.25
CA PHE A 138 -22.19 3.42 11.48
C PHE A 138 -21.40 4.66 11.89
N HIS A 139 -20.07 4.56 11.85
CA HIS A 139 -19.18 5.69 12.11
C HIS A 139 -18.67 6.27 10.78
N LYS A 140 -18.27 7.54 10.74
CA LYS A 140 -17.73 8.22 9.54
C LYS A 140 -16.59 7.46 8.85
N ASN A 141 -15.82 6.67 9.61
CA ASN A 141 -14.71 5.88 9.07
C ASN A 141 -15.17 4.66 8.25
N ALA A 142 -16.40 4.20 8.45
CA ALA A 142 -17.03 3.13 7.68
C ALA A 142 -17.45 3.60 6.28
N VAL A 143 -17.65 4.91 6.08
CA VAL A 143 -18.07 5.47 4.79
C VAL A 143 -16.95 5.39 3.77
N LYS A 144 -17.27 4.89 2.58
CA LYS A 144 -16.41 4.75 1.40
C LYS A 144 -17.10 5.33 0.17
N GLY A 145 -16.31 5.81 -0.79
CA GLY A 145 -16.83 6.29 -2.08
C GLY A 145 -17.51 7.67 -2.06
N MET A 146 -17.72 8.26 -0.89
CA MET A 146 -18.19 9.64 -0.71
C MET A 146 -17.65 10.25 0.59
N ALA A 147 -17.71 11.57 0.74
CA ALA A 147 -17.41 12.20 2.02
C ALA A 147 -18.59 12.01 2.99
N PHE A 148 -18.30 11.82 4.27
CA PHE A 148 -19.34 11.70 5.31
C PHE A 148 -20.17 12.99 5.43
N THR A 149 -19.60 14.14 5.09
CA THR A 149 -20.30 15.43 5.05
C THR A 149 -21.38 15.49 3.99
N ASP A 150 -21.29 14.62 2.98
CA ASP A 150 -22.25 14.57 1.86
C ASP A 150 -23.35 13.54 2.12
N MET A 151 -23.32 12.84 3.27
CA MET A 151 -24.41 11.97 3.67
C MET A 151 -25.53 12.79 4.30
N GLU A 152 -26.74 12.49 3.87
CA GLU A 152 -27.97 13.10 4.37
C GLU A 152 -28.96 12.01 4.80
N ASP A 153 -29.91 12.38 5.64
CA ASP A 153 -31.03 11.51 5.96
C ASP A 153 -31.81 11.19 4.67
N GLY A 154 -32.20 9.93 4.49
CA GLY A 154 -32.90 9.47 3.30
C GLY A 154 -32.00 8.96 2.18
N VAL A 155 -30.67 9.04 2.31
CA VAL A 155 -29.74 8.48 1.31
C VAL A 155 -29.78 6.95 1.35
N GLU A 156 -30.06 6.34 0.20
CA GLU A 156 -29.89 4.89 0.01
C GLU A 156 -28.41 4.53 0.09
N VAL A 157 -28.11 3.41 0.76
CA VAL A 157 -26.75 2.90 0.93
C VAL A 157 -26.68 1.39 0.80
N LEU A 158 -25.50 0.92 0.41
CA LEU A 158 -25.09 -0.47 0.50
C LEU A 158 -24.12 -0.59 1.66
N PHE A 159 -24.30 -1.60 2.51
CA PHE A 159 -23.45 -1.75 3.69
C PHE A 159 -23.18 -3.21 4.07
N GLU A 160 -22.11 -3.40 4.82
CA GLU A 160 -21.76 -4.64 5.52
C GLU A 160 -21.87 -4.39 7.02
N SER A 161 -22.43 -5.34 7.77
CA SER A 161 -22.64 -5.21 9.22
C SER A 161 -22.15 -6.40 10.01
N GLU A 162 -21.66 -6.14 11.22
CA GLU A 162 -21.25 -7.15 12.20
C GLU A 162 -22.02 -6.95 13.52
N PRO A 163 -22.16 -8.00 14.36
CA PRO A 163 -22.68 -7.85 15.71
C PRO A 163 -21.71 -7.06 16.60
N GLY A 164 -22.17 -5.95 17.18
CA GLY A 164 -21.43 -5.18 18.17
C GLY A 164 -22.05 -5.25 19.57
N GLU A 165 -21.38 -4.69 20.57
CA GLU A 165 -21.82 -4.70 21.98
C GLU A 165 -23.21 -4.06 22.19
N LYS A 166 -23.61 -3.13 21.32
CA LYS A 166 -24.88 -2.37 21.41
C LYS A 166 -25.83 -2.66 20.25
N GLY A 167 -25.61 -3.75 19.52
CA GLY A 167 -26.37 -4.09 18.32
C GLY A 167 -25.49 -4.06 17.06
N LEU A 168 -26.14 -4.21 15.91
CA LEU A 168 -25.43 -4.26 14.63
C LEU A 168 -24.71 -2.95 14.35
N HIS A 169 -23.48 -3.05 13.89
CA HIS A 169 -22.71 -1.92 13.40
C HIS A 169 -22.17 -2.18 12.01
N ALA A 170 -22.20 -1.16 11.16
CA ALA A 170 -21.66 -1.23 9.82
C ALA A 170 -20.15 -1.07 9.85
N THR A 171 -19.45 -1.96 9.15
CA THR A 171 -18.00 -1.90 8.93
C THR A 171 -17.67 -1.16 7.64
N ILE A 172 -18.57 -1.22 6.66
CA ILE A 172 -18.47 -0.53 5.37
C ILE A 172 -19.85 0.04 5.02
N VAL A 173 -19.89 1.31 4.58
CA VAL A 173 -21.07 1.98 4.04
C VAL A 173 -20.68 2.71 2.77
N GLN A 174 -21.44 2.53 1.69
CA GLN A 174 -21.14 3.15 0.40
C GLN A 174 -22.42 3.52 -0.37
N PRO A 175 -22.36 4.53 -1.25
CA PRO A 175 -23.48 4.82 -2.13
C PRO A 175 -23.74 3.63 -3.06
N PRO A 176 -25.01 3.37 -3.44
CA PRO A 176 -25.32 2.44 -4.50
C PRO A 176 -24.58 2.89 -5.75
N HIS A 177 -23.82 2.00 -6.39
CA HIS A 177 -23.21 2.33 -7.67
C HIS A 177 -24.33 2.72 -8.65
N LEU A 178 -24.43 4.01 -8.95
CA LEU A 178 -25.10 4.48 -10.15
C LEU A 178 -24.29 3.91 -11.32
N LEU A 179 -24.78 2.81 -11.90
CA LEU A 179 -24.39 2.41 -13.25
C LEU A 179 -24.71 3.60 -14.14
N LYS A 180 -23.70 4.46 -14.37
CA LYS A 180 -23.78 5.45 -15.44
C LYS A 180 -23.78 4.63 -16.74
N LEU A 181 -24.97 4.52 -17.32
CA LEU A 181 -25.21 4.07 -18.69
C LEU A 181 -24.47 4.98 -19.68
#